data_AF-A0A1Q8AV04-F1
#
_entry.id   AF-A0A1Q8AV04-F1
#
_cell.length_a   1.000
_cell.length_b   1.000
_cell.length_c   1.000
_cell.angle_alpha   90.00
_cell.angle_beta   90.00
_cell.angle_gamma   90.00
#
_symmetry.space_group_name_H-M   'P 1'
#
loop_
_entity.id
_entity.type
_entity.pdbx_description
1 polymer ?
#
loop_
_entity_poly.entity_id
_entity_poly.type
_entity_poly.pdbx_seq_one_letter_code
_entity_poly.pdbx_strand_id
1 'polypeptide(L)'
;MNLPIAGGGYFRILPYAWTRWGIDRLNRVERRPAIFYLHPWEIDPDQPRLDASLLSRFRHYRNLDKTESRLRTLLRDFRFGPMLSVLTSGSEATVDSSLN
;
A
#
# COMPACT_ATOMS: atom_id res chain seq x y z
N MET A 1 15.06 10.86 1.75
CA MET A 1 14.93 10.07 0.50
C MET A 1 13.47 9.63 0.38
N ASN A 2 12.86 9.69 -0.81
CA ASN A 2 11.48 9.28 -1.04
C ASN A 2 11.45 7.87 -1.64
N LEU A 3 10.99 6.87 -0.88
CA LEU A 3 11.00 5.47 -1.26
C LEU A 3 9.58 4.93 -1.43
N PRO A 4 9.29 4.12 -2.47
CA PRO A 4 7.96 3.60 -2.71
C PRO A 4 7.64 2.43 -1.78
N ILE A 5 6.56 2.56 -1.00
CA ILE A 5 6.12 1.55 -0.01
C ILE A 5 4.61 1.29 0.00
N ALA A 6 3.82 2.12 -0.68
CA ALA A 6 2.35 2.22 -0.52
C ALA A 6 1.50 1.34 -1.45
N GLY A 7 2.08 0.34 -2.12
CA GLY A 7 1.33 -0.57 -2.99
C GLY A 7 1.57 -0.40 -4.49
N GLY A 8 0.55 -0.68 -5.28
CA GLY A 8 0.56 -0.61 -6.75
C GLY A 8 1.71 -1.37 -7.41
N GLY A 9 2.19 -0.85 -8.54
CA GLY A 9 3.26 -1.49 -9.32
C GLY A 9 4.54 -1.76 -8.52
N TYR A 10 4.86 -0.93 -7.51
CA TYR A 10 6.04 -1.15 -6.66
C TYR A 10 5.90 -2.37 -5.76
N PHE A 11 4.72 -2.61 -5.17
CA PHE A 11 4.47 -3.81 -4.36
C PHE A 11 4.63 -5.10 -5.15
N ARG A 12 4.30 -5.04 -6.44
CA ARG A 12 4.42 -6.16 -7.35
C ARG A 12 5.85 -6.36 -7.86
N ILE A 13 6.54 -5.28 -8.21
CA ILE A 13 7.92 -5.32 -8.72
C ILE A 13 8.92 -5.67 -7.60
N LEU A 14 8.81 -5.02 -6.44
CA LEU A 14 9.75 -5.18 -5.33
C LEU A 14 9.44 -6.45 -4.50
N PRO A 15 10.41 -6.98 -3.74
CA PRO A 15 10.17 -8.06 -2.78
C PRO A 15 9.23 -7.61 -1.65
N TYR A 16 8.38 -8.52 -1.15
CA TYR A 16 7.46 -8.22 -0.04
C TYR A 16 8.17 -7.65 1.21
N ALA A 17 9.39 -8.11 1.49
CA ALA A 17 10.21 -7.62 2.60
C ALA A 17 10.44 -6.09 2.55
N TRP A 18 10.50 -5.50 1.36
CA TRP A 18 10.62 -4.05 1.19
C TRP A 18 9.38 -3.31 1.68
N THR A 19 8.19 -3.76 1.25
CA THR A 19 6.92 -3.20 1.70
C THR A 19 6.74 -3.38 3.20
N ARG A 20 7.01 -4.57 3.72
CA ARG A 20 6.93 -4.86 5.16
C ARG A 20 7.83 -3.92 5.97
N TRP A 21 9.10 -3.79 5.57
CA TRP A 21 10.04 -2.87 6.21
C TRP A 21 9.54 -1.42 6.21
N GLY A 22 9.04 -0.94 5.07
CA GLY A 22 8.54 0.43 4.93
C GLY A 22 7.35 0.72 5.84
N ILE A 23 6.38 -0.19 5.89
CA ILE A 23 5.20 -0.05 6.75
C ILE A 23 5.58 -0.16 8.23
N ASP A 24 6.44 -1.11 8.60
CA ASP A 24 6.94 -1.23 9.98
C ASP A 24 7.68 0.05 10.41
N ARG A 25 8.51 0.63 9.54
CA ARG A 25 9.21 1.89 9.80
C ARG A 25 8.22 3.03 10.06
N LEU A 26 7.20 3.18 9.20
CA LEU A 26 6.16 4.20 9.35
C LEU A 26 5.41 4.04 10.68
N ASN A 27 4.94 2.83 10.98
CA ASN A 27 4.09 2.59 12.15
C ASN A 27 4.84 2.66 13.47
N ARG A 28 6.06 2.09 13.51
CA ARG A 28 6.82 1.94 14.77
C ARG A 28 7.72 3.12 15.05
N VAL A 29 8.42 3.65 14.04
CA VAL A 29 9.41 4.70 14.27
C VAL A 29 8.84 6.07 14.00
N GLU A 30 8.19 6.26 12.85
CA GLU A 30 7.61 7.56 12.50
C GLU A 30 6.25 7.80 13.18
N ARG A 31 5.68 6.77 13.80
CA ARG A 31 4.38 6.81 14.50
C ARG A 31 3.25 7.32 13.59
N ARG A 32 3.32 6.98 12.30
CA ARG A 32 2.33 7.36 11.29
C ARG A 32 1.65 6.12 10.68
N PRO A 33 0.35 6.21 10.36
CA PRO A 33 -0.33 5.15 9.61
C PRO A 33 0.23 5.10 8.18
N ALA A 34 0.26 3.90 7.61
CA ALA A 34 0.56 3.70 6.20
C ALA A 34 -0.75 3.60 5.41
N ILE A 35 -0.78 4.21 4.23
CA ILE A 35 -1.86 3.99 3.25
C ILE A 35 -1.34 2.98 2.23
N PHE A 36 -2.13 1.95 1.99
CA PHE A 36 -1.83 0.94 0.98
C PHE A 36 -2.96 0.88 -0.03
N TYR A 37 -2.63 0.82 -1.31
CA TYR A 37 -3.61 0.68 -2.39
C TYR A 37 -3.13 -0.31 -3.46
N LEU A 38 -4.08 -0.88 -4.18
CA LEU A 38 -3.86 -1.70 -5.37
C LEU A 38 -5.01 -1.49 -6.34
N HIS A 39 -4.79 -1.79 -7.60
CA HIS A 39 -5.87 -1.91 -8.58
C HIS A 39 -6.35 -3.37 -8.63
N PRO A 40 -7.66 -3.64 -8.80
CA PRO A 40 -8.18 -5.00 -8.84
C PRO A 40 -7.48 -5.92 -9.84
N TRP A 41 -7.05 -5.39 -10.99
CA TRP A 41 -6.32 -6.17 -11.99
C TRP A 41 -4.94 -6.65 -11.48
N GLU A 42 -4.35 -6.02 -10.47
CA GLU A 42 -3.02 -6.40 -9.96
C GLU A 42 -3.02 -7.74 -9.21
N ILE A 43 -4.19 -8.27 -8.89
CA ILE A 43 -4.41 -9.59 -8.29
C ILE A 43 -5.13 -10.56 -9.24
N ASP A 44 -5.31 -10.20 -10.51
CA ASP A 44 -5.92 -11.05 -11.54
C ASP A 44 -4.86 -11.53 -12.53
N PRO A 45 -4.24 -12.71 -12.30
CA PRO A 45 -3.22 -13.25 -13.22
C PRO A 45 -3.79 -13.68 -14.57
N ASP A 46 -5.11 -13.92 -14.65
CA ASP A 46 -5.79 -14.47 -15.82
C ASP A 46 -6.37 -13.37 -16.73
N GLN A 47 -6.13 -12.10 -16.39
CA GLN A 47 -6.58 -10.96 -17.19
C GLN A 47 -6.06 -11.02 -18.64
N PRO A 48 -6.81 -10.46 -19.61
CA PRO A 48 -6.36 -10.37 -20.99
C PRO A 48 -5.00 -9.67 -21.14
N ARG A 49 -4.20 -10.13 -22.10
CA ARG A 49 -2.91 -9.51 -22.41
C ARG A 49 -3.12 -8.32 -23.35
N LEU A 50 -2.65 -7.15 -22.92
CA LEU A 50 -2.65 -5.92 -23.69
C LEU A 50 -1.50 -5.95 -24.69
N ASP A 51 -1.78 -5.50 -25.92
CA ASP A 51 -0.73 -5.19 -26.88
C ASP A 51 -0.11 -3.84 -26.52
N ALA A 52 1.14 -3.86 -26.07
CA ALA A 52 1.84 -2.70 -25.55
C ALA A 52 3.35 -2.86 -25.64
N SER A 53 4.07 -1.73 -25.51
CA SER A 53 5.54 -1.72 -25.50
C SER A 53 6.11 -2.65 -24.41
N LEU A 54 7.33 -3.15 -24.65
CA LEU A 54 8.00 -4.09 -23.73
C LEU A 54 8.06 -3.58 -22.29
N LEU A 55 8.34 -2.28 -22.11
CA LEU A 55 8.40 -1.67 -20.78
C LEU A 55 7.02 -1.58 -20.13
N SER A 56 5.98 -1.31 -20.91
CA SER A 56 4.60 -1.34 -20.43
C SER A 56 4.20 -2.74 -19.97
N ARG A 57 4.47 -3.75 -20.81
CA ARG A 57 4.23 -5.16 -20.48
C ARG A 57 5.00 -5.62 -19.25
N PHE A 58 6.26 -5.22 -19.10
CA PHE A 58 7.03 -5.51 -17.89
C PHE A 58 6.34 -4.93 -16.65
N ARG A 59 6.00 -3.64 -16.68
CA ARG A 59 5.30 -2.98 -15.58
C ARG A 59 3.92 -3.57 -15.34
N HIS A 60 3.25 -4.12 -16.35
CA HIS A 60 1.90 -4.69 -16.25
C HIS A 60 1.88 -6.15 -15.81
N TYR A 61 2.86 -6.97 -16.16
CA TYR A 61 2.77 -8.43 -15.94
C TYR A 61 3.83 -9.02 -14.99
N ARG A 62 4.86 -8.26 -14.59
CA ARG A 62 5.87 -8.78 -13.66
C ARG A 62 5.22 -9.25 -12.35
N ASN A 63 5.51 -10.47 -11.88
CA ASN A 63 5.05 -11.02 -10.59
C ASN A 63 3.53 -10.97 -10.34
N LEU A 64 2.71 -10.89 -11.39
CA LEU A 64 1.25 -10.80 -11.26
C LEU A 64 0.67 -12.01 -10.50
N ASP A 65 1.22 -13.20 -10.78
CA ASP A 65 0.94 -14.48 -10.12
C ASP A 65 1.25 -14.50 -8.60
N LYS A 66 2.07 -13.56 -8.11
CA LYS A 66 2.53 -13.52 -6.72
C LYS A 66 1.82 -12.46 -5.89
N THR A 67 1.19 -11.49 -6.54
CA THR A 67 0.65 -10.29 -5.86
C THR A 67 -0.42 -10.66 -4.85
N GLU A 68 -1.33 -11.57 -5.19
CA GLU A 68 -2.41 -11.97 -4.30
C GLU A 68 -1.88 -12.65 -3.01
N SER A 69 -0.94 -13.59 -3.14
CA SER A 69 -0.32 -14.25 -1.99
C SER A 69 0.44 -13.25 -1.09
N ARG A 70 1.12 -12.27 -1.69
CA ARG A 70 1.76 -11.18 -0.94
C ARG A 70 0.73 -10.29 -0.25
N LEU A 71 -0.39 -9.97 -0.90
CA LEU A 71 -1.47 -9.20 -0.30
C LEU A 71 -2.06 -9.93 0.91
N ARG A 72 -2.31 -11.24 0.81
CA ARG A 72 -2.75 -12.06 1.95
C ARG A 72 -1.76 -12.03 3.10
N THR A 73 -0.46 -12.05 2.81
CA THR A 73 0.59 -11.91 3.83
C THR A 73 0.56 -10.53 4.46
N LEU A 74 0.43 -9.46 3.67
CA LEU A 74 0.33 -8.08 4.15
C LEU A 74 -0.86 -7.88 5.10
N LEU A 75 -2.04 -8.37 4.70
CA LEU A 75 -3.27 -8.27 5.48
C LEU A 75 -3.19 -9.04 6.81
N ARG A 76 -2.33 -10.05 6.89
CA ARG A 76 -2.06 -10.79 8.13
C ARG A 76 -1.02 -10.10 9.01
N ASP A 77 0.02 -9.52 8.40
CA ASP A 77 1.14 -8.93 9.12
C ASP A 77 0.79 -7.57 9.77
N PHE A 78 -0.23 -6.86 9.26
CA PHE A 78 -0.59 -5.51 9.72
C PHE A 78 -2.08 -5.37 10.07
N ARG A 79 -2.39 -4.39 10.93
CA ARG A 79 -3.77 -4.01 11.24
C ARG A 79 -4.25 -2.95 10.25
N PHE A 80 -5.41 -3.20 9.65
CA PHE A 80 -6.08 -2.27 8.77
C PHE A 80 -7.32 -1.67 9.44
N GLY A 81 -7.63 -0.44 9.08
CA GLY A 81 -8.83 0.24 9.52
C GLY A 81 -9.34 1.18 8.42
N PRO A 82 -10.57 1.69 8.57
CA PRO A 82 -11.11 2.68 7.64
C PRO A 82 -10.22 3.93 7.60
N MET A 83 -10.03 4.50 6.41
CA MET A 83 -9.29 5.76 6.24
C MET A 83 -9.90 6.88 7.10
N LEU A 84 -11.23 6.89 7.25
CA LEU A 84 -11.94 7.85 8.10
C LEU A 84 -11.41 7.85 9.53
N SER A 85 -11.16 6.68 10.13
CA SER A 85 -10.65 6.58 11.50
C SER A 85 -9.31 7.29 11.67
N VAL A 86 -8.45 7.27 10.63
CA VAL A 86 -7.17 7.99 10.63
C VAL A 86 -7.37 9.50 10.53
N LEU A 87 -8.32 9.95 9.69
CA LEU A 87 -8.60 11.37 9.48
C LEU A 87 -9.27 12.03 10.71
N THR A 88 -10.14 11.30 11.41
CA THR A 88 -10.85 11.81 12.59
C THR A 88 -9.96 11.85 13.83
N SER A 89 -9.02 10.90 13.97
CA SER A 89 -8.08 10.87 15.11
C SER A 89 -7.16 12.09 15.19
N GLY A 90 -7.01 12.84 14.09
CA GLY A 90 -6.26 14.10 14.07
C GLY A 90 -7.09 15.36 14.33
N SER A 91 -8.42 15.29 14.27
CA SER A 91 -9.30 16.46 14.43
C SER A 91 -9.64 16.81 15.88
N GLU A 92 -9.47 15.89 16.84
CA GLU A 92 -9.70 16.17 18.26
C GLU A 92 -8.61 17.06 18.90
N ALA A 93 -7.50 17.30 18.21
CA ALA A 93 -6.37 18.07 18.74
C ALA A 93 -6.46 19.60 18.56
N THR A 94 -7.53 20.14 17.97
CA THR A 94 -7.62 21.58 17.64
C THR A 94 -8.91 22.30 18.04
N VAL A 95 -9.66 21.80 19.03
CA VAL A 95 -10.70 22.64 19.66
C VAL A 95 -10.07 23.35 20.87
N ASP A 96 -9.48 24.52 20.59
CA ASP A 96 -9.04 25.48 21.60
C ASP A 96 -10.28 25.98 22.37
N SER A 97 -10.31 25.73 23.68
CA SER A 97 -11.41 26.08 24.58
C SER A 97 -11.35 27.53 25.05
N SER A 98 -10.92 28.46 24.20
CA SER A 98 -10.69 29.86 24.56
C SER A 98 -11.88 30.80 24.29
N LEU A 99 -13.07 30.27 23.98
CA LEU A 99 -14.31 31.05 23.83
C LEU A 99 -15.51 30.36 24.49
N ASN A 100 -15.60 30.47 25.81
CA ASN A 100 -16.82 30.76 26.58
C ASN A 100 -16.50 30.84 28.08
#